data_AF-A0A2I4AME8-F1
#
_entry.id   AF-A0A2I4AME8-F1
#
_cell.length_a   1.000
_cell.length_b   1.000
_cell.length_c   1.000
_cell.angle_alpha   90.00
_cell.angle_beta   90.00
_cell.angle_gamma   90.00
#
_symmetry.space_group_name_H-M   'P 1'
#
loop_
_entity.id
_entity.type
_entity.pdbx_description
1 polymer ?
#
loop_
_entity_poly.entity_id
_entity_poly.type
_entity_poly.pdbx_seq_one_letter_code
_entity_poly.pdbx_strand_id
1 'polypeptide(L)'
;MAVGEALTNLVFARVTALKDVKCSGNWMWAAKLPGEGVCLWEACRAMCDVMGQLGVAIDGGKDSLSMAARVEDETVKAPGALVISAYAVCPDITATVTPDLEDPDGKGGIC
;
A
#
# COMPACT_ATOMS: atom_id res chain seq x y z
N MET A 1 -3.03 -7.57 1.67
CA MET A 1 -3.80 -6.38 2.13
C MET A 1 -3.24 -5.09 1.56
N ALA A 2 -1.96 -4.75 1.81
CA ALA A 2 -1.37 -3.46 1.43
C ALA A 2 -1.64 -2.98 -0.02
N VAL A 3 -1.53 -3.87 -1.02
CA VAL A 3 -1.86 -3.54 -2.42
C VAL A 3 -3.33 -3.16 -2.58
N GLY A 4 -4.23 -3.98 -2.04
CA GLY A 4 -5.66 -3.76 -2.12
C GLY A 4 -6.06 -2.46 -1.42
N GLU A 5 -5.56 -2.22 -0.20
CA GLU A 5 -5.83 -1.01 0.57
C GLU A 5 -5.39 0.26 -0.17
N ALA A 6 -4.17 0.27 -0.74
CA ALA A 6 -3.68 1.39 -1.51
C ALA A 6 -4.56 1.69 -2.73
N LEU A 7 -5.02 0.65 -3.44
CA LEU A 7 -5.90 0.81 -4.60
C LEU A 7 -7.31 1.24 -4.21
N THR A 8 -7.87 0.71 -3.12
CA THR A 8 -9.20 1.11 -2.63
C THR A 8 -9.21 2.54 -2.11
N ASN A 9 -8.10 3.02 -1.55
CA ASN A 9 -7.97 4.44 -1.20
C ASN A 9 -7.90 5.33 -2.45
N LEU A 10 -7.28 4.85 -3.54
CA LEU A 10 -7.15 5.60 -4.79
C LEU A 10 -8.43 5.63 -5.63
N VAL A 11 -9.35 4.67 -5.46
CA VAL A 11 -10.49 4.44 -6.36
C VAL A 11 -11.44 5.65 -6.51
N PHE A 12 -11.47 6.53 -5.52
CA PHE A 12 -12.31 7.73 -5.51
C PHE A 12 -11.69 8.93 -6.23
N ALA A 13 -10.42 8.85 -6.61
CA ALA A 13 -9.80 9.81 -7.50
C ALA A 13 -10.04 9.41 -8.96
N ARG A 14 -10.35 10.38 -9.82
CA ARG A 14 -10.48 10.12 -11.25
C ARG A 14 -9.10 9.76 -11.81
N VAL A 15 -8.91 8.52 -12.23
CA VAL A 15 -7.72 8.04 -12.92
C VAL A 15 -8.09 7.58 -14.34
N THR A 16 -7.14 7.56 -15.26
CA THR A 16 -7.39 7.20 -16.67
C THR A 16 -7.75 5.73 -16.84
N ALA A 17 -6.95 4.83 -16.25
CA ALA A 17 -7.20 3.39 -16.19
C ALA A 17 -6.36 2.76 -15.08
N LEU A 18 -6.78 1.60 -14.57
CA LEU A 18 -6.04 0.88 -13.52
C LEU A 18 -4.59 0.57 -13.92
N LYS A 19 -4.34 0.23 -15.19
CA LYS A 19 -3.00 -0.05 -15.74
C LYS A 19 -2.03 1.15 -15.69
N ASP A 20 -2.57 2.36 -15.58
CA ASP A 20 -1.78 3.59 -15.50
C ASP A 20 -1.36 3.89 -14.05
N VAL A 21 -1.89 3.15 -13.08
CA VAL A 21 -1.45 3.20 -11.68
C VAL A 21 -0.08 2.54 -11.57
N LYS A 22 0.83 3.26 -10.93
CA LYS A 22 2.16 2.82 -10.56
C LYS A 22 2.29 2.81 -9.04
N CYS A 23 3.17 1.96 -8.53
CA CYS A 23 3.33 1.77 -7.11
C CYS A 23 4.81 1.86 -6.71
N SER A 24 5.07 2.44 -5.53
CA SER A 24 6.30 2.23 -4.80
C SER A 24 6.09 1.19 -3.71
N GLY A 25 7.00 0.22 -3.61
CA GLY A 25 7.03 -0.76 -2.53
C GLY A 25 8.11 -0.46 -1.49
N ASN A 26 7.73 -0.48 -0.22
CA ASN A 26 8.66 -0.31 0.89
C ASN A 26 8.57 -1.48 1.85
N TRP A 27 9.66 -2.26 1.95
CA TRP A 27 9.73 -3.47 2.78
C TRP A 27 10.50 -3.19 4.07
N MET A 28 9.84 -3.32 5.21
CA MET A 28 10.45 -3.22 6.54
C MET A 28 10.39 -4.59 7.20
N TRP A 29 11.53 -5.23 7.39
CA TRP A 29 11.59 -6.60 7.87
C TRP A 29 12.82 -6.86 8.73
N ALA A 30 12.75 -7.83 9.64
CA ALA A 30 13.90 -8.33 10.38
C ALA A 30 14.48 -9.57 9.70
N ALA A 31 14.82 -9.49 8.41
CA ALA A 31 15.04 -10.64 7.53
C ALA A 31 16.19 -11.59 7.95
N LYS A 32 17.11 -11.12 8.80
CA LYS A 32 18.21 -11.92 9.36
C LYS A 32 17.79 -12.83 10.51
N LEU A 33 16.59 -12.63 11.07
CA LEU A 33 16.07 -13.50 12.13
C LEU A 33 15.49 -14.80 11.54
N PRO A 34 15.51 -15.91 12.30
CA PRO A 34 15.00 -17.19 11.83
C PRO A 34 13.55 -17.09 11.31
N GLY A 35 13.30 -17.60 10.11
CA GLY A 35 11.98 -17.62 9.46
C GLY A 35 11.58 -16.32 8.74
N GLU A 36 12.09 -15.16 9.17
CA GLU A 36 11.67 -13.86 8.64
C GLU A 36 11.99 -13.66 7.15
N GLY A 37 13.11 -14.21 6.67
CA GLY A 37 13.45 -14.18 5.25
C GLY A 37 12.45 -14.96 4.37
N VAL A 38 11.91 -16.07 4.88
CA VAL A 38 10.87 -16.86 4.18
C VAL A 38 9.56 -16.07 4.14
N CYS A 39 9.15 -15.49 5.27
CA CYS A 39 7.95 -14.65 5.35
C CYS A 39 8.03 -13.45 4.38
N LEU A 40 9.19 -12.80 4.29
CA LEU A 40 9.43 -11.70 3.34
C LEU A 40 9.27 -12.19 1.88
N TRP A 41 9.85 -13.35 1.55
CA TRP A 41 9.73 -13.92 0.21
C TRP A 41 8.27 -14.26 -0.14
N GLU A 42 7.54 -14.89 0.79
CA GLU A 42 6.11 -15.21 0.60
C GLU A 42 5.28 -13.95 0.40
N ALA A 43 5.54 -12.90 1.18
CA ALA A 43 4.87 -11.61 1.01
C ALA A 43 5.15 -10.99 -0.37
N CYS A 44 6.41 -11.01 -0.82
CA CYS A 44 6.78 -10.53 -2.16
C CYS A 44 6.12 -11.34 -3.27
N ARG A 45 6.08 -12.68 -3.15
CA ARG A 45 5.43 -13.55 -4.13
C ARG A 45 3.93 -13.27 -4.22
N ALA A 46 3.23 -13.23 -3.08
CA ALA A 46 1.81 -12.94 -3.03
C ALA A 46 1.48 -11.55 -3.59
N MET A 47 2.34 -10.56 -3.33
CA MET A 47 2.23 -9.23 -3.91
C MET A 47 2.35 -9.27 -5.44
N CYS A 48 3.37 -9.94 -5.98
CA CYS A 48 3.55 -10.10 -7.43
C CYS A 48 2.34 -10.79 -8.09
N ASP A 49 1.81 -11.85 -7.48
CA ASP A 49 0.66 -12.59 -8.01
C ASP A 49 -0.59 -11.70 -8.10
N VAL A 50 -0.89 -10.95 -7.05
CA VAL A 50 -2.05 -10.02 -7.02
C VAL A 50 -1.86 -8.86 -8.00
N MET A 51 -0.67 -8.25 -8.03
CA MET A 51 -0.36 -7.15 -8.93
C MET A 51 -0.45 -7.58 -10.41
N GLY A 52 0.04 -8.78 -10.72
CA GLY A 52 -0.07 -9.38 -12.05
C GLY A 52 -1.52 -9.59 -12.50
N GLN A 53 -2.39 -10.03 -11.59
CA GLN A 53 -3.83 -10.18 -11.89
C GLN A 53 -4.54 -8.83 -12.10
N LEU A 54 -4.14 -7.80 -11.35
CA LEU A 54 -4.74 -6.46 -11.41
C LEU A 54 -4.18 -5.58 -12.54
N GLY A 55 -3.04 -5.96 -13.13
CA GLY A 55 -2.38 -5.17 -14.17
C GLY A 55 -1.70 -3.90 -13.65
N VAL A 56 -1.37 -3.86 -12.35
CA VAL A 56 -0.57 -2.80 -11.72
C VAL A 56 0.83 -3.33 -11.42
N ALA A 57 1.81 -2.44 -11.29
CA ALA A 57 3.17 -2.85 -11.01
C ALA A 57 3.89 -1.87 -10.09
N ILE A 58 4.86 -2.39 -9.34
CA ILE A 58 5.85 -1.59 -8.66
C ILE A 58 6.93 -1.16 -9.65
N ASP A 59 7.20 0.14 -9.73
CA ASP A 59 8.27 0.71 -10.58
C ASP A 59 9.33 1.46 -9.76
N GLY A 60 9.19 1.51 -8.43
CA GLY A 60 10.19 2.03 -7.50
C GLY A 60 10.05 1.43 -6.12
N GLY A 61 11.07 1.53 -5.27
CA GLY A 61 10.95 1.00 -3.91
C GLY A 61 12.24 0.99 -3.13
N LYS A 62 12.13 0.59 -1.85
CA LYS A 62 13.26 0.47 -0.93
C LYS A 62 13.00 -0.60 0.12
N ASP A 63 14.07 -1.24 0.60
CA ASP A 63 14.04 -2.16 1.73
C ASP A 63 14.79 -1.63 2.96
N SER A 64 14.35 -2.10 4.13
CA SER A 64 15.02 -1.99 5.42
C SER A 64 14.92 -3.35 6.11
N LEU A 65 16.01 -4.12 6.07
CA LEU A 65 16.04 -5.54 6.45
C LEU A 65 16.60 -5.82 7.86
N SER A 66 16.87 -4.76 8.63
CA SER A 66 17.43 -4.81 9.97
C SER A 66 16.46 -4.26 11.03
N MET A 67 15.16 -4.49 10.85
CA MET A 67 14.10 -3.98 11.74
C MET A 67 14.02 -4.75 13.07
N ALA A 68 15.13 -4.86 13.77
CA ALA A 68 15.23 -5.44 15.10
C ALA A 68 16.25 -4.66 15.94
N ALA A 69 15.96 -4.54 17.24
CA ALA A 69 16.82 -3.90 18.21
C ALA A 69 17.07 -4.86 19.38
N ARG A 70 18.27 -4.81 19.96
CA ARG A 70 18.61 -5.56 21.17
C ARG A 70 18.45 -4.63 22.38
N VAL A 71 17.64 -5.06 23.34
CA VAL A 71 17.37 -4.34 24.58
C VAL A 71 17.76 -5.30 25.70
N GLU A 72 18.86 -4.99 26.39
CA GLU A 72 19.48 -5.89 27.37
C GLU A 72 19.77 -7.28 26.75
N ASP A 73 19.17 -8.34 27.30
CA ASP A 73 19.30 -9.72 26.83
C ASP A 73 18.21 -10.13 25.83
N GLU A 74 17.24 -9.25 25.54
CA GLU A 74 16.12 -9.52 24.65
C GLU A 74 16.31 -8.89 23.26
N THR A 75 15.80 -9.58 22.23
CA THR A 75 15.75 -9.05 20.86
C THR A 75 14.31 -8.70 20.52
N VAL A 76 14.04 -7.40 20.38
CA VAL A 76 12.75 -6.88 19.95
C VAL A 76 12.77 -6.70 18.44
N LYS A 77 11.84 -7.34 17.72
CA LYS A 77 11.70 -7.21 16.27
C LYS A 77 10.43 -6.43 15.91
N ALA A 78 10.49 -5.62 14.86
CA ALA A 78 9.29 -5.08 14.25
C ALA A 78 8.54 -6.19 13.51
N PRO A 79 7.19 -6.13 13.44
CA PRO A 79 6.44 -6.95 12.51
C PRO A 79 6.91 -6.70 11.08
N GLY A 80 6.90 -7.76 10.26
CA GLY A 80 7.11 -7.61 8.84
C GLY A 80 6.05 -6.72 8.20
N ALA A 81 6.49 -5.68 7.50
CA ALA A 81 5.61 -4.69 6.90
C ALA A 81 5.97 -4.43 5.44
N LEU A 82 4.95 -4.47 4.59
CA LEU A 82 4.98 -3.99 3.22
C LEU A 82 4.09 -2.75 3.14
N VAL A 83 4.67 -1.61 2.82
CA VAL A 83 3.96 -0.36 2.56
C VAL A 83 3.91 -0.13 1.06
N ILE A 84 2.71 0.15 0.54
CA ILE A 84 2.46 0.45 -0.87
C ILE A 84 2.04 1.91 -0.98
N SER A 85 2.77 2.67 -1.79
CA SER A 85 2.35 4.00 -2.21
C SER A 85 1.91 3.93 -3.66
N ALA A 86 0.61 4.09 -3.92
CA ALA A 86 0.05 4.12 -5.27
C ALA A 86 -0.02 5.56 -5.80
N TYR A 87 0.28 5.74 -7.08
CA TYR A 87 0.19 7.01 -7.79
C TYR A 87 -0.27 6.81 -9.23
N ALA A 88 -1.03 7.79 -9.74
CA ALA A 88 -1.55 7.79 -11.10
C ALA A 88 -1.79 9.23 -11.57
N VAL A 89 -1.89 9.42 -12.88
CA VAL A 89 -2.31 10.71 -13.46
C VAL A 89 -3.80 10.91 -13.18
N CYS A 90 -4.13 12.07 -12.60
CA CYS A 90 -5.51 12.52 -12.38
C CYS A 90 -5.87 13.58 -13.44
N PRO A 91 -6.65 13.25 -14.47
CA PRO A 91 -6.98 14.21 -15.54
C PRO A 91 -7.90 15.34 -15.07
N ASP A 92 -8.64 15.14 -13.98
CA ASP A 92 -9.55 16.13 -13.43
C ASP A 92 -9.72 15.91 -11.93
N ILE A 93 -9.06 16.77 -11.15
CA ILE A 93 -9.05 16.74 -9.69
C ILE A 93 -10.40 17.09 -9.06
N THR A 94 -11.27 17.81 -9.78
CA THR A 94 -12.56 18.29 -9.26
C THR A 94 -13.61 17.19 -9.18
N ALA A 95 -13.37 16.06 -9.86
CA ALA A 95 -14.22 14.88 -9.84
C ALA A 95 -13.86 13.87 -8.73
N THR A 96 -13.02 14.26 -7.77
CA THR A 96 -12.63 13.38 -6.65
C THR A 96 -13.76 13.28 -5.64
N VAL A 97 -14.16 12.05 -5.31
CA VAL A 97 -15.17 11.80 -4.27
C VAL A 97 -14.49 11.76 -2.90
N THR A 98 -15.09 12.44 -1.93
CA THR A 98 -14.65 12.43 -0.53
C THR A 98 -15.61 11.59 0.29
N PRO A 99 -15.23 11.16 1.51
CA PRO A 99 -16.15 10.52 2.44
C PRO A 99 -17.15 11.49 3.08
N ASP A 100 -17.21 12.76 2.65
CA ASP A 100 -18.17 13.74 3.16
C ASP A 100 -19.54 13.47 2.54
N LEU A 101 -20.53 13.23 3.39
CA LEU A 101 -21.87 12.89 2.94
C LEU A 101 -22.66 14.17 2.68
N GLU A 102 -22.92 14.44 1.40
CA GLU A 102 -23.77 15.55 0.98
C GLU A 102 -25.25 15.14 0.98
N ASP A 103 -26.12 16.06 1.40
CA ASP A 103 -27.57 15.89 1.28
C ASP A 103 -27.97 16.03 -0.20
N PRO A 104 -28.53 14.99 -0.85
CA PRO A 104 -28.97 15.06 -2.24
C PRO A 104 -30.06 16.11 -2.50
N ASP A 105 -30.80 16.55 -1.46
CA ASP A 105 -31.81 17.61 -1.56
C ASP A 105 -31.22 19.02 -1.33
N GLY A 106 -29.91 19.13 -1.06
CA GLY A 106 -29.21 20.40 -0.90
C GLY A 106 -29.57 21.18 0.37
N LYS A 107 -30.13 20.54 1.41
CA LYS A 107 -30.53 21.23 2.66
C LYS A 107 -29.43 21.32 3.71
N GLY A 108 -28.18 21.02 3.34
CA GLY A 108 -27.01 21.15 4.22
C GLY A 108 -26.70 19.86 4.96
N GLY A 109 -25.40 19.65 5.24
CA GLY A 109 -24.81 18.38 5.69
C GLY A 109 -25.44 17.75 6.92
N ILE A 110 -25.17 16.45 7.10
CA ILE A 110 -25.69 15.59 8.18
C ILE A 110 -25.01 15.89 9.54
N CYS A 111 -24.72 17.17 9.80
CA CYS A 111 -24.06 17.65 11.02
C CYS A 111 -24.98 18.62 11.78
#